data_AF-A0A0Q7FHJ7-F1
#
_entry.id   AF-A0A0Q7FHJ7-F1
#
_cell.length_a   1.000
_cell.length_b   1.000
_cell.length_c   1.000
_cell.angle_alpha   90.00
_cell.angle_beta   90.00
_cell.angle_gamma   90.00
#
_symmetry.space_group_name_H-M   'P 1'
#
loop_
_entity.id
_entity.type
_entity.pdbx_description
1 polymer ?
#
loop_
_entity_poly.entity_id
_entity_poly.type
_entity_poly.pdbx_seq_one_letter_code
_entity_poly.pdbx_strand_id
1 'polypeptide(L)' 'MHTQQPQRSNQILARHVDEGLTIDSRIGAANAWAYMLHKAVPAGVITRVLAYPEQRRRG' A
#
# COMPACT_ATOMS: atom_id res chain seq x y z
N MET A 1 0.55 9.63 29.70
CA MET A 1 0.25 10.09 28.33
C MET A 1 -0.01 8.87 27.47
N HIS A 2 -1.27 8.53 27.18
CA HIS A 2 -1.61 7.36 26.35
C HIS A 2 -1.55 7.76 24.87
N THR A 3 -0.44 7.49 24.19
CA THR A 3 -0.31 7.65 22.73
C THR A 3 -0.86 6.42 22.01
N GLN A 4 -2.17 6.18 22.14
CA GLN A 4 -2.89 5.15 21.37
C GLN A 4 -3.48 5.75 20.09
N GLN A 5 -2.63 6.16 19.13
CA GLN A 5 -3.08 6.52 17.78
C GLN A 5 -2.29 5.93 16.57
N PRO A 6 -1.16 5.19 16.68
CA PRO A 6 -0.47 4.69 15.49
C PRO A 6 -1.14 3.46 14.83
N GLN A 7 -1.90 2.66 15.59
CA GLN A 7 -2.42 1.37 15.10
C GLN A 7 -3.46 1.52 13.98
N ARG A 8 -4.39 2.49 14.10
CA ARG A 8 -5.49 2.68 13.14
C ARG A 8 -5.01 3.27 11.82
N SER A 9 -4.07 4.23 11.89
CA SER A 9 -3.49 4.84 10.68
C SER A 9 -2.72 3.79 9.86
N ASN A 10 -2.01 2.88 10.54
CA ASN A 10 -1.34 1.75 9.90
C ASN A 10 -2.31 0.77 9.23
N GLN A 11 -3.48 0.50 9.83
CA GLN A 11 -4.48 -0.40 9.22
C GLN A 11 -5.10 0.20 7.95
N ILE A 12 -5.40 1.50 7.95
CA ILE A 12 -5.95 2.20 6.78
C ILE A 12 -4.90 2.20 5.66
N LEU A 13 -3.65 2.52 5.99
CA LEU A 13 -2.54 2.49 5.03
C LEU A 13 -2.36 1.09 4.44
N ALA A 14 -2.35 0.04 5.28
CA ALA A 14 -2.24 -1.34 4.84
C ALA A 14 -3.36 -1.74 3.89
N ARG A 15 -4.60 -1.34 4.18
CA ARG A 15 -5.76 -1.60 3.30
C ARG A 15 -5.59 -0.97 1.92
N HIS A 16 -5.14 0.28 1.84
CA HIS A 16 -4.92 0.95 0.55
C HIS A 16 -3.76 0.34 -0.23
N VAL A 17 -2.73 -0.15 0.47
CA VAL A 17 -1.67 -0.95 -0.15
C VAL A 17 -2.29 -2.22 -0.72
N ASP A 18 -2.96 -3.06 0.06
CA ASP A 18 -3.55 -4.33 -0.41
C ASP A 18 -4.50 -4.16 -1.62
N GLU A 19 -5.29 -3.10 -1.62
CA GLU A 19 -6.17 -2.79 -2.75
C GLU A 19 -5.38 -2.33 -3.98
N GLY A 20 -4.38 -1.47 -3.81
CA GLY A 20 -3.45 -1.10 -4.88
C GLY A 20 -2.74 -2.31 -5.48
N LEU A 21 -2.41 -3.30 -4.66
CA LEU A 21 -1.80 -4.55 -5.09
C LEU A 21 -2.75 -5.48 -5.83
N THR A 22 -4.02 -5.49 -5.45
CA THR A 22 -5.07 -6.15 -6.21
C THR A 22 -5.22 -5.51 -7.59
N ILE A 23 -5.18 -4.18 -7.66
CA ILE A 23 -5.21 -3.41 -8.91
C ILE A 23 -4.00 -3.75 -9.79
N ASP A 24 -2.80 -3.80 -9.21
CA ASP A 24 -1.57 -4.17 -9.92
C ASP A 24 -1.71 -5.54 -10.62
N SER A 25 -2.19 -6.55 -9.88
CA SER A 25 -2.39 -7.90 -10.42
C SER A 25 -3.46 -8.01 -11.51
N ARG A 26 -4.39 -7.05 -11.60
CA ARG A 26 -5.52 -7.09 -12.53
C ARG A 26 -5.32 -6.21 -13.76
N ILE A 27 -4.83 -4.99 -13.55
CA ILE A 27 -4.75 -3.95 -14.59
C ILE A 27 -3.41 -3.21 -14.61
N GLY A 28 -2.41 -3.68 -13.87
CA GLY A 28 -1.01 -3.26 -13.96
C GLY A 28 -0.57 -2.15 -13.00
N ALA A 29 0.75 -2.06 -12.82
CA ALA A 29 1.41 -1.22 -11.82
C ALA A 29 1.12 0.29 -11.97
N ALA A 30 0.93 0.78 -13.19
CA ALA A 30 0.62 2.21 -13.41
C ALA A 30 -0.73 2.62 -12.79
N ASN A 31 -1.75 1.76 -12.93
CA ASN A 31 -3.06 1.98 -12.34
C ASN A 31 -3.04 1.83 -10.81
N ALA A 32 -2.26 0.86 -10.31
CA ALA A 32 -2.03 0.68 -8.89
C ALA A 32 -1.34 1.90 -8.25
N TRP A 33 -0.33 2.45 -8.93
CA TRP A 33 0.37 3.66 -8.52
C TRP A 33 -0.60 4.84 -8.41
N ALA A 34 -1.39 5.08 -9.47
CA ALA A 34 -2.37 6.16 -9.48
C ALA A 34 -3.39 6.03 -8.34
N TYR A 35 -3.92 4.83 -8.10
CA TYR A 35 -4.83 4.56 -6.99
C TYR A 35 -4.18 4.87 -5.63
N MET A 36 -2.99 4.32 -5.36
CA MET A 36 -2.32 4.50 -4.07
C MET A 36 -1.91 5.95 -3.82
N LEU A 37 -1.47 6.67 -4.86
CA LEU A 37 -1.16 8.09 -4.78
C LEU A 37 -2.42 8.91 -4.43
N HIS A 38 -3.55 8.61 -5.07
CA HIS A 38 -4.83 9.26 -4.78
C HIS A 38 -5.33 8.99 -3.35
N LYS A 39 -4.99 7.83 -2.76
CA LYS A 39 -5.29 7.48 -1.36
C LYS A 39 -4.25 7.99 -0.35
N ALA A 40 -3.36 8.90 -0.76
CA ALA A 40 -2.32 9.48 0.08
C ALA A 40 -1.36 8.45 0.69
N VAL A 41 -1.15 7.31 0.01
CA VAL A 41 -0.07 6.38 0.37
C VAL A 41 1.26 7.06 0.04
N PRO A 42 2.24 7.09 0.95
CA PRO A 42 3.53 7.72 0.67
C PRO A 42 4.23 7.08 -0.52
N ALA A 43 4.79 7.90 -1.42
CA ALA A 43 5.42 7.41 -2.65
C ALA A 43 6.51 6.36 -2.41
N GLY A 44 7.30 6.49 -1.34
CA GLY A 44 8.30 5.48 -0.96
C GLY A 44 7.71 4.12 -0.54
N VAL A 45 6.47 4.11 -0.04
CA VAL A 45 5.73 2.86 0.21
C VAL A 45 5.27 2.28 -1.13
N ILE A 46 4.69 3.11 -2.01
CA ILE A 46 4.20 2.68 -3.33
C ILE A 46 5.33 2.06 -4.16
N THR A 47 6.48 2.72 -4.27
CA THR A 47 7.66 2.20 -4.99
C THR A 47 8.10 0.86 -4.42
N ARG A 48 8.22 0.75 -3.10
CA ARG A 48 8.66 -0.49 -2.45
C ARG A 48 7.71 -1.65 -2.72
N VAL A 49 6.39 -1.43 -2.60
CA VAL A 49 5.41 -2.52 -2.74
C VAL A 49 5.22 -2.94 -4.19
N LEU A 50 5.33 -2.02 -5.15
CA LEU A 50 5.22 -2.35 -6.59
C LEU A 50 6.52 -2.89 -7.17
N ALA A 51 7.69 -2.47 -6.68
CA ALA A 51 8.98 -2.98 -7.15
C ALA A 51 9.26 -4.42 -6.68
N TYR A 52 8.71 -4.83 -5.53
CA TYR A 52 8.95 -6.15 -4.93
C TYR A 52 7.65 -6.86 -4.57
N PRO A 53 6.85 -7.31 -5.56
CA PRO A 53 5.63 -8.07 -5.30
C PRO A 53 5.91 -9.38 -4.54
N GLU A 54 7.09 -9.97 -4.76
CA GLU A 54 7.54 -11.25 -4.17
C GLU A 54 7.73 -11.22 -2.65
N GLN A 55 8.06 -10.05 -2.08
CA GLN A 55 8.31 -9.91 -0.63
C GLN A 55 7.05 -10.14 0.23
N ARG A 56 5.86 -10.20 -0.38
CA ARG A 56 4.59 -10.41 0.31
C ARG A 56 4.30 -11.87 0.67
N ARG A 57 4.98 -12.84 0.06
CA ARG A 57 4.73 -14.29 0.28
C ARG A 57 5.49 -14.90 1.47
N ARG A 58 6.31 -14.13 2.20
CA ARG A 58 7.08 -14.61 3.37
C ARG A 58 6.70 -13.92 4.69
N GLY A 59 5.40 -13.80 4.96
CA GLY A 59 4.87 -13.31 6.24
C GLY A 59 3.95 -14.34 6.85
#